data_AF-A0A2V8CCX9-F1
#
_entry.id   AF-A0A2V8CCX9-F1
#
_cell.length_a   1.000
_cell.length_b   1.000
_cell.length_c   1.000
_cell.angle_alpha   90.00
_cell.angle_beta   90.00
_cell.angle_gamma   90.00
#
_symmetry.space_group_name_H-M   'P 1'
#
loop_
_entity.id
_entity.type
_entity.pdbx_description
1 polymer ?
#
loop_
_entity_poly.entity_id
_entity_poly.type
_entity_poly.pdbx_seq_one_letter_code
_entity_poly.pdbx_strand_id
1 'polypeptide(L)'
;MDPILTKHVREPNSFTLDFYLQHNGYEALKKALTLKPDQIIEMVKASGLRGRGGAGFPTGMKWQFVDKKIEPRYIACNADESEPGTFKDHLLMERNPHLLIEGCAVGCYAIGARVAYIYIRGEFFHVQRILERA
;
A
#
# COMPACT_ATOMS: atom_id res chain seq x y z
N MET A 1 21.46 3.36 -5.80
CA MET A 1 20.43 2.58 -5.09
C MET A 1 19.28 2.44 -6.06
N ASP A 2 18.89 1.21 -6.39
CA ASP A 2 17.80 1.00 -7.35
C ASP A 2 16.48 1.49 -6.76
N PRO A 3 15.60 2.12 -7.57
CA PRO A 3 14.29 2.52 -7.11
C PRO A 3 13.48 1.30 -6.67
N ILE A 4 12.83 1.38 -5.51
CA ILE A 4 11.97 0.29 -5.02
C ILE A 4 10.57 0.43 -5.63
N LEU A 5 9.90 1.56 -5.40
CA LEU A 5 8.50 1.76 -5.83
C LEU A 5 8.37 2.03 -7.33
N THR A 6 9.34 2.74 -7.91
CA THR A 6 9.31 3.18 -9.30
C THR A 6 10.13 2.32 -10.25
N LYS A 7 10.57 1.13 -9.81
CA LYS A 7 11.42 0.23 -10.60
C LYS A 7 10.85 -0.09 -11.99
N HIS A 8 9.55 -0.34 -12.05
CA HIS A 8 8.87 -0.85 -13.24
C HIS A 8 7.89 0.14 -13.88
N VAL A 9 7.84 1.41 -13.43
CA VAL A 9 6.78 2.35 -13.90
C VAL A 9 6.90 2.75 -15.37
N ARG A 10 8.04 2.43 -16.01
CA ARG A 10 8.30 2.66 -17.44
C ARG A 10 8.10 1.41 -18.28
N GLU A 11 7.90 0.25 -17.65
CA GLU A 11 7.75 -1.00 -18.37
C GLU A 11 6.36 -1.08 -19.01
N PRO A 12 6.26 -1.58 -20.25
CA PRO A 12 4.96 -1.82 -20.85
C PRO A 12 4.19 -2.85 -20.02
N ASN A 13 2.89 -2.62 -19.83
CA ASN A 13 1.98 -3.52 -19.09
C ASN A 13 2.33 -3.73 -17.60
N SER A 14 3.16 -2.87 -17.00
CA SER A 14 3.54 -2.94 -15.58
C SER A 14 2.35 -2.93 -14.62
N PHE A 15 1.20 -2.45 -15.09
CA PHE A 15 -0.04 -2.38 -14.33
C PHE A 15 -0.81 -3.71 -14.24
N THR A 16 -0.39 -4.74 -14.97
CA THR A 16 -1.10 -6.02 -15.05
C THR A 16 -0.67 -7.00 -13.95
N LEU A 17 -1.58 -7.89 -13.56
CA LEU A 17 -1.29 -8.95 -12.59
C LEU A 17 -0.16 -9.87 -13.06
N ASP A 18 -0.20 -10.29 -14.33
CA ASP A 18 0.82 -11.19 -14.90
C ASP A 18 2.21 -10.58 -14.82
N PHE A 19 2.34 -9.30 -15.17
CA PHE A 19 3.61 -8.59 -15.03
C PHE A 19 4.05 -8.57 -13.57
N TYR A 20 3.14 -8.24 -12.64
CA TYR A 20 3.47 -8.18 -11.21
C TYR A 20 3.96 -9.53 -10.69
N LEU A 21 3.27 -10.63 -11.03
CA LEU A 21 3.64 -11.99 -10.64
C LEU A 21 4.99 -12.44 -11.21
N GLN A 22 5.26 -12.15 -12.48
CA GLN A 22 6.55 -12.46 -13.13
C GLN A 22 7.74 -11.75 -12.47
N HIS A 23 7.49 -10.66 -11.75
CA HIS A 23 8.49 -9.85 -11.06
C HIS A 23 8.48 -10.04 -9.53
N ASN A 24 8.04 -11.21 -9.05
CA ASN A 24 7.96 -11.57 -7.62
C ASN A 24 6.91 -10.77 -6.82
N GLY A 25 5.85 -10.32 -7.48
CA GLY A 25 4.71 -9.71 -6.84
C GLY A 25 3.99 -10.68 -5.90
N TYR A 26 3.40 -10.15 -4.81
CA TYR A 26 2.74 -10.92 -3.76
C TYR A 26 3.65 -11.82 -2.91
N GLU A 27 4.96 -11.83 -3.14
CA GLU A 27 5.91 -12.56 -2.29
C GLU A 27 6.05 -11.91 -0.90
N ALA A 28 5.92 -10.58 -0.79
CA ALA A 28 5.94 -9.91 0.51
C ALA A 28 4.68 -10.24 1.32
N LEU A 29 3.52 -10.33 0.66
CA LEU A 29 2.28 -10.80 1.29
C LEU A 29 2.39 -12.27 1.73
N LYS A 30 2.88 -13.17 0.87
CA LYS A 30 3.12 -14.57 1.24
C LYS A 30 4.01 -14.67 2.48
N LYS A 31 5.11 -13.91 2.51
CA LYS A 31 5.99 -13.84 3.69
C LYS A 31 5.28 -13.28 4.92
N ALA A 32 4.52 -12.19 4.77
CA ALA A 32 3.78 -11.57 5.88
C ALA A 32 2.82 -12.57 6.54
N LEU A 33 2.12 -13.39 5.75
CA LEU A 33 1.19 -14.42 6.24
C LEU A 33 1.87 -15.55 7.04
N THR A 34 3.19 -15.72 6.93
CA THR A 34 3.95 -16.69 7.76
C THR A 34 4.38 -16.14 9.12
N LEU A 35 4.24 -14.82 9.32
CA LEU A 35 4.66 -14.11 10.53
C LEU A 35 3.46 -13.78 11.40
N LYS A 36 3.67 -13.65 12.70
CA LYS A 36 2.63 -13.09 13.59
C LYS A 36 2.46 -11.59 13.27
N PRO A 37 1.23 -11.03 13.32
CA PRO A 37 0.98 -9.62 13.06
C PRO A 37 1.88 -8.65 13.86
N ASP A 38 2.17 -8.95 15.13
CA ASP A 38 3.09 -8.16 15.96
C ASP A 38 4.52 -8.12 15.43
N GLN A 39 5.01 -9.21 14.82
CA GLN A 39 6.34 -9.23 14.21
C GLN A 39 6.41 -8.27 13.02
N ILE A 40 5.31 -8.13 12.25
CA ILE A 40 5.24 -7.19 11.14
C ILE A 40 5.25 -5.75 11.65
N ILE A 41 4.47 -5.45 12.69
CA ILE A 41 4.46 -4.12 13.32
C ILE A 41 5.86 -3.75 13.81
N GLU A 42 6.55 -4.66 14.50
CA GLU A 42 7.91 -4.40 14.98
C GLU A 42 8.93 -4.24 13.84
N MET A 43 8.84 -5.01 12.76
CA MET A 43 9.68 -4.77 11.56
C MET A 43 9.46 -3.38 10.98
N VAL A 44 8.20 -2.93 10.86
CA VAL A 44 7.89 -1.58 10.34
C VAL A 44 8.39 -0.50 11.29
N LYS A 45 8.28 -0.69 12.62
CA LYS A 45 8.87 0.22 13.61
C LYS A 45 10.39 0.30 13.46
N ALA A 46 11.06 -0.85 13.39
CA ALA A 46 12.52 -0.94 13.25
C ALA A 46 13.02 -0.32 11.92
N SER A 47 12.23 -0.37 10.86
CA SER A 47 12.57 0.25 9.57
C SER A 47 12.64 1.78 9.61
N GLY A 48 12.05 2.41 10.63
CA GLY A 48 11.94 3.87 10.72
C GLY A 48 10.97 4.47 9.69
N LEU A 49 10.06 3.69 9.11
CA LEU A 49 9.08 4.19 8.14
C LEU A 49 8.20 5.29 8.76
N ARG A 50 8.24 6.46 8.12
CA ARG A 50 7.41 7.63 8.45
C ARG A 50 6.30 7.81 7.41
N GLY A 51 5.17 8.37 7.83
CA GLY A 51 4.04 8.67 6.96
C GLY A 51 4.42 9.56 5.77
N ARG A 52 3.96 9.19 4.57
CA ARG A 52 4.30 9.85 3.30
C ARG A 52 3.21 10.77 2.74
N GLY A 53 2.14 10.99 3.50
CA GLY A 53 1.06 11.94 3.17
C GLY A 53 1.22 13.30 3.88
N GLY A 54 2.46 13.77 4.10
CA GLY A 54 2.74 15.07 4.73
C GLY A 54 2.95 15.04 6.25
N ALA A 55 2.15 14.28 7.01
CA ALA A 55 2.22 14.30 8.48
C ALA A 55 3.53 13.77 9.10
N GLY A 56 4.22 12.83 8.42
CA GLY A 56 5.51 12.31 8.88
C GLY A 56 5.50 11.50 10.19
N PHE A 57 4.32 11.07 10.68
CA PHE A 57 4.21 10.25 11.89
C PHE A 57 4.81 8.84 11.69
N PRO A 58 5.49 8.23 12.69
CA PRO A 58 6.04 6.87 12.57
C PRO A 58 4.95 5.82 12.30
N THR A 59 4.99 5.16 11.14
CA THR A 59 3.91 4.26 10.69
C THR A 59 3.76 3.04 11.61
N GLY A 60 4.86 2.45 12.06
CA GLY A 60 4.80 1.30 12.96
C GLY A 60 4.18 1.63 14.32
N MET A 61 4.44 2.83 14.86
CA MET A 61 3.78 3.30 16.09
C MET A 61 2.29 3.55 15.86
N LYS A 62 1.92 4.14 14.72
CA LYS A 62 0.51 4.32 14.33
C LYS A 62 -0.24 2.99 14.31
N TRP A 63 0.37 1.94 13.75
CA TRP A 63 -0.24 0.60 13.72
C TRP A 63 -0.37 -0.02 15.11
N GLN A 64 0.61 0.21 15.99
CA GLN A 64 0.56 -0.28 17.37
C GLN A 64 -0.59 0.34 18.20
N PHE A 65 -1.05 1.55 17.86
CA PHE A 65 -2.19 2.18 18.54
C PHE A 65 -3.56 1.58 18.20
N VAL A 66 -3.63 0.71 17.19
CA VAL A 66 -4.90 0.05 16.83
C VAL A 66 -5.25 -0.98 17.90
N ASP A 67 -6.39 -0.80 18.56
CA ASP A 67 -6.87 -1.76 19.56
C ASP A 67 -7.35 -3.05 18.89
N LYS A 68 -6.64 -4.15 19.18
CA LYS A 68 -6.92 -5.48 18.65
C LYS A 68 -8.17 -6.13 19.24
N LYS A 69 -8.74 -5.57 20.32
CA LYS A 69 -9.96 -6.08 20.95
C LYS A 69 -11.23 -5.57 20.28
N ILE A 70 -11.15 -4.50 19.50
CA ILE A 70 -12.30 -3.86 18.85
C ILE A 70 -12.38 -4.29 17.40
N GLU A 71 -13.55 -4.79 16.99
CA GLU A 71 -13.89 -5.19 15.61
C GLU A 71 -15.20 -4.51 15.19
N PRO A 72 -15.41 -4.21 13.90
CA PRO A 72 -14.49 -4.42 12.78
C PRO A 72 -13.39 -3.36 12.69
N ARG A 73 -12.22 -3.75 12.18
CA ARG A 73 -11.14 -2.82 11.81
C ARG A 73 -11.03 -2.66 10.30
N TYR A 74 -10.68 -1.45 9.88
CA TYR A 74 -10.55 -1.05 8.48
C TYR A 74 -9.21 -0.39 8.22
N ILE A 75 -8.73 -0.55 6.98
CA ILE A 75 -7.75 0.37 6.41
C ILE A 75 -8.48 1.36 5.52
N ALA A 76 -8.20 2.65 5.71
CA ALA A 76 -8.49 3.69 4.73
C ALA A 76 -7.17 4.08 4.06
N CYS A 77 -6.99 3.63 2.82
CA CYS A 77 -5.89 4.06 1.98
C CYS A 77 -6.23 5.44 1.41
N ASN A 78 -5.50 6.45 1.86
CA ASN A 78 -5.64 7.81 1.35
C ASN A 78 -4.91 7.93 0.01
N ALA A 79 -5.66 7.87 -1.09
CA ALA A 79 -5.20 8.09 -2.46
C ALA A 79 -5.70 9.43 -3.03
N ASP A 80 -6.12 10.35 -2.17
CA ASP A 80 -6.49 11.72 -2.52
C ASP A 80 -5.22 12.60 -2.61
N GLU A 81 -4.60 12.58 -3.79
CA GLU A 81 -3.46 13.42 -4.11
C GLU A 81 -3.93 14.79 -4.62
N SER A 82 -4.26 15.69 -3.69
CA SER A 82 -4.83 17.01 -3.99
C SER A 82 -3.94 18.22 -3.67
N GLU A 83 -2.84 18.02 -2.97
CA GLU A 83 -1.90 19.10 -2.65
C GLU A 83 -1.18 19.60 -3.93
N PRO A 84 -1.18 20.92 -4.22
CA PRO A 84 -0.50 21.46 -5.38
C PRO A 84 0.99 21.06 -5.44
N GLY A 85 1.42 20.58 -6.60
CA GLY A 85 2.79 20.09 -6.79
C GLY A 85 3.05 18.67 -6.30
N THR A 86 2.03 17.97 -5.80
CA THR A 86 2.13 16.54 -5.45
C THR A 86 1.58 15.69 -6.59
N PHE A 87 2.42 14.80 -7.14
CA PHE A 87 2.12 13.98 -8.32
C PHE A 87 2.86 12.63 -8.28
N LYS A 88 3.03 12.07 -7.08
CA LYS A 88 3.79 10.85 -6.80
C LYS A 88 2.89 9.59 -6.70
N ASP A 89 1.69 9.71 -6.16
CA ASP A 89 0.87 8.57 -5.78
C ASP A 89 0.08 8.03 -6.98
N HIS A 90 -0.47 8.93 -7.82
CA HIS A 90 -1.21 8.51 -9.01
C HIS A 90 -0.35 7.67 -9.96
N LEU A 91 0.94 7.98 -10.09
CA LEU A 91 1.87 7.22 -10.91
C LEU A 91 1.96 5.76 -10.47
N LEU A 92 1.99 5.50 -9.15
CA LEU A 92 2.05 4.15 -8.63
C LEU A 92 0.74 3.41 -8.87
N MET A 93 -0.40 4.06 -8.68
CA MET A 93 -1.71 3.47 -8.93
C MET A 93 -1.95 3.19 -10.42
N GLU A 94 -1.49 4.07 -11.31
CA GLU A 94 -1.63 3.93 -12.75
C GLU A 94 -0.68 2.86 -13.32
N ARG A 95 0.55 2.81 -12.84
CA ARG A 95 1.61 1.98 -13.43
C ARG A 95 1.91 0.70 -12.67
N ASN A 96 1.55 0.61 -11.39
CA ASN A 96 1.81 -0.57 -10.57
C ASN A 96 0.76 -0.71 -9.44
N PRO A 97 -0.54 -0.86 -9.78
CA PRO A 97 -1.63 -0.89 -8.81
C PRO A 97 -1.50 -2.05 -7.82
N HIS A 98 -1.01 -3.21 -8.27
CA HIS A 98 -0.83 -4.39 -7.42
C HIS A 98 0.16 -4.16 -6.26
N LEU A 99 1.14 -3.25 -6.43
CA LEU A 99 2.03 -2.83 -5.34
C LEU A 99 1.25 -2.18 -4.19
N LEU A 100 0.29 -1.30 -4.52
CA LEU A 100 -0.57 -0.66 -3.51
C LEU A 100 -1.50 -1.68 -2.85
N ILE A 101 -2.09 -2.57 -3.66
CA ILE A 101 -3.00 -3.62 -3.19
C ILE A 101 -2.28 -4.58 -2.24
N GLU A 102 -1.08 -5.03 -2.60
CA GLU A 102 -0.25 -5.88 -1.74
C GLU A 102 0.10 -5.18 -0.42
N GLY A 103 0.50 -3.90 -0.49
CA GLY A 103 0.76 -3.10 0.71
C GLY A 103 -0.47 -2.97 1.62
N CYS A 104 -1.66 -2.77 1.05
CA CYS A 104 -2.91 -2.74 1.81
C CYS A 104 -3.21 -4.10 2.45
N ALA A 105 -3.03 -5.20 1.73
CA ALA A 105 -3.24 -6.55 2.26
C ALA A 105 -2.29 -6.88 3.43
N VAL A 106 -1.01 -6.54 3.30
CA VAL A 106 -0.02 -6.68 4.38
C VAL A 106 -0.41 -5.82 5.60
N GLY A 107 -0.78 -4.56 5.36
CA GLY A 107 -1.25 -3.68 6.44
C GLY A 107 -2.49 -4.22 7.14
N CYS A 108 -3.47 -4.73 6.38
CA CYS A 108 -4.70 -5.32 6.91
C CYS A 108 -4.37 -6.50 7.80
N TYR A 109 -3.51 -7.42 7.34
CA TYR A 109 -3.06 -8.54 8.13
C TYR A 109 -2.36 -8.09 9.43
N ALA A 110 -1.46 -7.10 9.35
CA ALA A 110 -0.70 -6.60 10.50
C ALA A 110 -1.60 -5.99 11.60
N ILE A 111 -2.65 -5.26 11.23
CA ILE A 111 -3.58 -4.65 12.19
C ILE A 111 -4.82 -5.50 12.46
N GLY A 112 -4.92 -6.68 11.84
CA GLY A 112 -6.10 -7.55 11.91
C GLY A 112 -7.37 -6.96 11.28
N ALA A 113 -7.25 -6.08 10.29
CA ALA A 113 -8.38 -5.59 9.50
C ALA A 113 -8.74 -6.59 8.40
N ARG A 114 -10.04 -6.74 8.12
CA ARG A 114 -10.55 -7.62 7.05
C ARG A 114 -10.86 -6.89 5.75
N VAL A 115 -11.02 -5.57 5.82
CA VAL A 115 -11.45 -4.75 4.69
C VAL A 115 -10.56 -3.51 4.61
N ALA A 116 -10.14 -3.18 3.38
CA ALA A 116 -9.49 -1.92 3.04
C ALA A 116 -10.38 -1.16 2.04
N TYR A 117 -10.49 0.15 2.24
CA TYR A 117 -11.09 1.07 1.29
C TYR A 117 -9.98 1.96 0.71
N ILE A 118 -9.95 2.12 -0.60
CA ILE A 118 -9.07 3.08 -1.28
C ILE A 118 -9.91 4.30 -1.63
N TYR A 119 -9.63 5.42 -0.95
CA TYR A 119 -10.29 6.69 -1.24
C TYR A 119 -9.46 7.44 -2.29
N ILE A 120 -9.91 7.40 -3.53
CA ILE A 120 -9.28 8.11 -4.66
C ILE A 120 -10.09 9.36 -5.02
N ARG A 121 -9.39 10.44 -5.37
CA ARG A 121 -10.02 11.69 -5.79
C ARG A 121 -10.79 11.55 -7.11
N GLY A 122 -11.88 12.30 -7.24
CA GLY A 122 -12.79 12.20 -8.38
C GLY A 122 -12.16 12.55 -9.74
N GLU A 123 -11.10 13.36 -9.76
CA GLU A 123 -10.39 13.73 -11.00
C GLU A 123 -9.56 12.58 -11.59
N PHE A 124 -9.25 11.56 -10.79
CA PHE A 124 -8.43 10.41 -11.20
C PHE A 124 -9.26 9.24 -11.71
N PHE A 125 -10.32 9.53 -12.47
CA PHE A 125 -11.22 8.52 -13.00
C PHE A 125 -10.53 7.45 -13.87
N HIS A 126 -9.49 7.81 -14.62
CA HIS A 126 -8.71 6.85 -15.40
C HIS A 126 -7.87 5.92 -14.52
N VAL A 127 -7.33 6.42 -13.40
CA VAL A 127 -6.57 5.64 -12.42
C VAL A 127 -7.50 4.72 -11.63
N GLN A 128 -8.69 5.20 -11.25
CA GLN A 128 -9.72 4.39 -10.61
C GLN A 128 -10.03 3.14 -11.45
N ARG A 129 -10.23 3.28 -12.76
CA ARG A 129 -10.48 2.15 -13.67
C ARG A 129 -9.33 1.14 -13.73
N ILE A 130 -8.09 1.59 -13.53
CA ILE A 130 -6.93 0.69 -13.47
C ILE A 130 -6.96 -0.09 -12.16
N LEU A 131 -7.19 0.59 -11.03
CA LEU A 131 -7.32 -0.04 -9.72
C LEU A 131 -8.50 -1.03 -9.64
N GLU A 132 -9.64 -0.72 -10.26
CA GLU A 132 -10.80 -1.63 -10.30
C GLU A 132 -10.56 -2.90 -11.12
N ARG A 133 -9.60 -2.88 -12.06
CA ARG A 133 -9.24 -4.04 -12.90
C ARG A 133 -8.14 -4.90 -12.27
N ALA A 134 -7.31 -4.31 -11.41
CA ALA A 134 -6.21 -4.98 -10.72
C ALA A 134 -6.75 -5.84 -9.56
#